data_AF-A0A7Z1Q816-F1
#
_entry.id   AF-A0A7Z1Q816-F1
#
_cell.length_a   1.000
_cell.length_b   1.000
_cell.length_c   1.000
_cell.angle_alpha   90.00
_cell.angle_beta   90.00
_cell.angle_gamma   90.00
#
_symmetry.space_group_name_H-M   'P 1'
#
loop_
_entity.id
_entity.type
_entity.pdbx_description
1 polymer ?
#
loop_
_entity_poly.entity_id
_entity_poly.type
_entity_poly.pdbx_seq_one_letter_code
_entity_poly.pdbx_strand_id
1 'polypeptide(L)'
;MTAYNMTAARQVIIHGDCWPVVSAVQAVVRAMRPECCCDIAESLPCLLQRLTGAPEAVLILCLRPREHIYLFYALKSLLLDHPVLVISDELLFSDRLVLLCWGDIACAPYREIQTIISGLQKYGHCPYPLKGTLAKFLSVPE
;
A
#
# COMPACT_ATOMS: atom_id res chain seq x y z
N MET A 1 -25.50 0.83 26.89
CA MET A 1 -25.55 1.34 25.50
C MET A 1 -24.29 2.12 25.25
N THR A 2 -23.27 1.47 24.69
CA THR A 2 -22.03 2.11 24.23
C THR A 2 -21.85 1.69 22.79
N ALA A 3 -22.35 2.51 21.88
CA ALA A 3 -22.18 2.32 20.45
C ALA A 3 -20.73 2.66 20.06
N TYR A 4 -19.80 1.75 20.36
CA TYR A 4 -18.50 1.73 19.68
C TYR A 4 -18.69 0.96 18.38
N ASN A 5 -19.25 1.61 17.38
CA ASN A 5 -19.23 1.12 16.00
C ASN A 5 -19.07 2.33 15.06
N MET A 6 -17.99 3.09 15.27
CA MET A 6 -17.34 3.75 14.15
C MET A 6 -16.39 2.70 13.59
N THR A 7 -16.80 2.03 12.52
CA THR A 7 -15.91 1.22 11.67
C THR A 7 -14.58 1.94 11.54
N ALA A 8 -13.53 1.40 12.17
CA ALA A 8 -12.24 2.07 12.27
C ALA A 8 -11.80 2.49 10.85
N ALA A 9 -11.60 3.78 10.65
CA ALA A 9 -10.99 4.30 9.44
C ALA A 9 -9.70 3.51 9.21
N ARG A 10 -9.64 2.72 8.14
CA ARG A 10 -8.54 1.77 7.92
C ARG A 10 -7.22 2.53 7.88
N GLN A 11 -6.34 2.18 8.81
CA GLN A 11 -4.91 2.47 8.82
C GLN A 11 -4.26 2.21 7.46
N VAL A 12 -3.94 3.18 6.61
CA VAL A 12 -3.06 2.94 5.45
C VAL A 12 -1.71 3.58 5.71
N ILE A 13 -0.66 2.75 5.82
CA ILE A 13 0.71 3.22 5.95
C ILE A 13 1.43 2.95 4.62
N ILE A 14 2.03 4.00 4.05
CA ILE A 14 2.77 3.92 2.79
C ILE A 14 4.25 4.13 3.09
N HIS A 15 5.08 3.23 2.57
CA HIS A 15 6.54 3.38 2.60
C HIS A 15 7.13 3.15 1.22
N GLY A 16 8.22 3.81 0.89
CA GLY A 16 8.91 3.62 -0.38
C GLY A 16 10.17 4.45 -0.49
N ASP A 17 11.00 4.10 -1.47
CA ASP A 17 12.31 4.72 -1.68
C ASP A 17 12.31 5.87 -2.70
N CYS A 18 11.13 6.24 -3.20
CA CYS A 18 10.91 7.29 -4.18
C CYS A 18 9.75 8.20 -3.75
N TRP A 19 10.08 9.38 -3.21
CA TRP A 19 9.09 10.33 -2.69
C TRP A 19 7.96 10.67 -3.69
N PRO A 20 8.23 10.99 -4.98
CA PRO A 20 7.16 11.28 -5.93
C PRO A 20 6.16 10.14 -6.10
N VAL A 21 6.63 8.88 -6.11
CA VAL A 21 5.79 7.70 -6.23
C VAL A 21 4.93 7.53 -4.97
N VAL A 22 5.54 7.64 -3.80
CA VAL A 22 4.85 7.53 -2.51
C VAL A 22 3.76 8.59 -2.38
N SER A 23 4.06 9.85 -2.70
CA SER A 23 3.08 10.95 -2.68
C SER A 23 1.96 10.76 -3.68
N ALA A 24 2.27 10.26 -4.88
CA ALA A 24 1.27 9.96 -5.91
C ALA A 24 0.30 8.85 -5.44
N VAL A 25 0.83 7.78 -4.86
CA VAL A 25 0.02 6.69 -4.28
C VAL A 25 -0.82 7.20 -3.11
N GLN A 26 -0.27 8.03 -2.22
CA GLN A 26 -1.04 8.64 -1.13
C GLN A 26 -2.23 9.46 -1.65
N ALA A 27 -2.02 10.28 -2.67
CA ALA A 27 -3.08 11.07 -3.29
C ALA A 27 -4.19 10.17 -3.88
N VAL A 28 -3.80 9.08 -4.56
CA VAL A 28 -4.75 8.11 -5.11
C VAL A 28 -5.53 7.39 -4.01
N VAL A 29 -4.85 6.91 -2.96
CA VAL A 29 -5.52 6.25 -1.82
C VAL A 29 -6.53 7.18 -1.18
N ARG A 30 -6.16 8.44 -0.90
CA ARG A 30 -7.07 9.44 -0.32
C ARG A 30 -8.25 9.78 -1.23
N ALA A 31 -8.05 9.76 -2.55
CA ALA A 31 -9.12 9.98 -3.50
C ALA A 31 -10.08 8.77 -3.60
N MET A 32 -9.57 7.54 -3.42
CA MET A 32 -10.36 6.31 -3.49
C MET A 32 -11.08 6.00 -2.17
N ARG A 33 -10.45 6.32 -1.03
CA ARG A 33 -10.92 6.03 0.33
C ARG A 33 -10.67 7.24 1.23
N PRO A 34 -11.39 8.36 1.04
CA PRO A 34 -11.22 9.57 1.83
C PRO A 34 -11.50 9.37 3.32
N GLU A 35 -12.23 8.31 3.69
CA GLU A 35 -12.51 7.91 5.05
C GLU A 35 -11.33 7.22 5.77
N CYS A 36 -10.31 6.77 5.04
CA CYS A 36 -9.15 6.08 5.61
C CYS A 36 -8.06 7.06 6.05
N CYS A 37 -7.46 6.81 7.21
CA CYS A 37 -6.25 7.53 7.62
C CYS A 37 -5.08 7.05 6.76
N CYS A 38 -4.47 7.95 5.98
CA CYS A 38 -3.40 7.61 5.05
C CYS A 38 -2.11 8.37 5.38
N ASP A 39 -1.15 7.62 5.91
CA ASP A 39 0.12 8.08 6.46
C ASP A 39 1.30 7.64 5.60
N ILE A 40 2.37 8.45 5.59
CA ILE A 40 3.65 8.09 5.00
C ILE A 40 4.65 7.79 6.11
N ALA A 41 5.35 6.67 5.98
CA ALA A 41 6.53 6.34 6.76
C ALA A 41 7.79 6.65 5.93
N GLU A 42 8.49 7.72 6.28
CA GLU A 42 9.65 8.23 5.51
C GLU A 42 10.93 7.42 5.71
N SER A 43 10.97 6.55 6.72
CA SER A 43 12.11 5.71 7.05
C SER A 43 11.67 4.36 7.61
N LEU A 44 12.57 3.36 7.58
CA LEU A 44 12.26 2.05 8.18
C LEU A 44 11.95 2.14 9.67
N PRO A 45 12.71 2.86 10.52
CA PRO A 45 12.34 3.00 11.93
C PRO A 45 10.95 3.61 12.12
N CYS A 46 10.59 4.62 11.33
CA CYS A 46 9.26 5.23 11.35
C CYS A 46 8.17 4.22 10.94
N LEU A 47 8.45 3.41 9.92
CA LEU A 47 7.55 2.35 9.47
C LEU A 47 7.31 1.31 10.58
N LEU A 48 8.39 0.80 11.19
CA LEU A 48 8.31 -0.17 12.29
C LEU A 48 7.50 0.40 13.46
N GLN A 49 7.77 1.64 13.86
CA GLN A 49 7.07 2.30 14.95
C GLN A 49 5.58 2.46 14.67
N ARG A 50 5.21 2.89 13.45
CA ARG A 50 3.80 3.09 13.08
C ARG A 50 3.02 1.78 13.02
N LEU A 51 3.59 0.73 12.42
CA LEU A 51 2.94 -0.57 12.33
C LEU A 51 2.78 -1.23 13.70
N THR A 52 3.78 -1.10 14.58
CA THR A 52 3.67 -1.58 15.97
C THR A 52 2.54 -0.87 16.73
N GLY A 53 2.32 0.42 16.47
CA GLY A 53 1.23 1.19 17.08
C GLY A 53 -0.15 0.99 16.42
N ALA A 54 -0.21 0.30 15.28
CA ALA A 54 -1.41 0.13 14.48
C ALA A 54 -1.47 -1.29 13.89
N PRO A 55 -1.81 -2.31 14.70
CA PRO A 55 -1.83 -3.72 14.26
C PRO A 55 -2.78 -3.95 13.07
N GLU A 56 -3.90 -3.23 13.02
CA GLU A 56 -4.90 -3.33 11.95
C GLU A 56 -4.55 -2.52 10.68
N ALA A 57 -3.39 -1.86 10.65
CA ALA A 57 -2.98 -1.07 9.49
C ALA A 57 -2.60 -1.97 8.32
N VAL A 58 -2.95 -1.52 7.12
CA VAL A 58 -2.46 -2.08 5.86
C VAL A 58 -1.24 -1.32 5.38
N LEU A 59 -0.30 -2.06 4.81
CA LEU A 59 0.96 -1.54 4.31
C LEU A 59 0.96 -1.48 2.78
N ILE A 60 1.36 -0.34 2.22
CA ILE A 60 1.69 -0.22 0.81
C ILE A 60 3.19 0.09 0.66
N LEU A 61 3.92 -0.81 0.00
CA LEU A 61 5.35 -0.68 -0.28
C LEU A 61 5.57 -0.23 -1.73
N CYS A 62 6.01 1.02 -1.92
CA CYS A 62 6.34 1.57 -3.23
C CYS A 62 7.83 1.36 -3.54
N LEU A 63 8.15 0.42 -4.42
CA LEU A 63 9.51 -0.04 -4.69
C LEU A 63 9.91 0.22 -6.15
N ARG A 64 11.10 0.77 -6.37
CA ARG A 64 11.69 0.88 -7.72
C ARG A 64 12.19 -0.48 -8.24
N PRO A 65 12.37 -0.66 -9.56
CA PRO A 65 12.94 -1.89 -10.16
C PRO A 65 14.40 -2.14 -9.77
N ARG A 66 14.63 -2.80 -8.65
CA ARG A 66 15.95 -3.25 -8.15
C ARG A 66 15.73 -4.35 -7.12
N GLU A 67 16.80 -4.98 -6.65
CA GLU A 67 16.71 -6.00 -5.62
C GLU A 67 16.36 -5.39 -4.25
N HIS A 68 15.35 -5.96 -3.57
CA HIS A 68 14.87 -5.51 -2.26
C HIS A 68 14.93 -6.60 -1.19
N ILE A 69 15.64 -7.70 -1.44
CA ILE A 69 15.70 -8.85 -0.52
C ILE A 69 16.06 -8.47 0.93
N TYR A 70 16.98 -7.51 1.12
CA TYR A 70 17.36 -7.03 2.45
C TYR A 70 16.23 -6.25 3.13
N LEU A 71 15.46 -5.47 2.38
CA LEU A 71 14.29 -4.77 2.88
C LEU A 71 13.22 -5.77 3.32
N PHE A 72 12.94 -6.76 2.48
CA PHE A 72 11.98 -7.82 2.80
C PHE A 72 12.41 -8.61 4.03
N TYR A 73 13.70 -8.96 4.13
CA TYR A 73 14.22 -9.64 5.31
C TYR A 73 14.07 -8.80 6.59
N ALA A 74 14.37 -7.50 6.52
CA ALA A 74 14.20 -6.59 7.65
C ALA A 74 12.74 -6.39 8.06
N LEU A 75 11.80 -6.52 7.12
CA LEU A 75 10.36 -6.37 7.35
C LEU A 75 9.62 -7.70 7.54
N LYS A 76 10.32 -8.84 7.59
CA LYS A 76 9.70 -10.16 7.50
C LYS A 76 8.52 -10.37 8.47
N SER A 77 8.68 -10.03 9.76
CA SER A 77 7.59 -10.18 10.74
C SER A 77 6.38 -9.35 10.34
N LEU A 78 6.60 -8.09 9.98
CA LEU A 78 5.53 -7.17 9.58
C LEU A 78 4.81 -7.59 8.30
N LEU A 79 5.55 -8.13 7.32
CA LEU A 79 4.96 -8.62 6.08
C LEU A 79 4.03 -9.82 6.29
N LEU A 80 4.23 -10.55 7.39
CA LEU A 80 3.39 -11.69 7.77
C LEU A 80 2.24 -11.28 8.71
N ASP A 81 2.42 -10.22 9.48
CA ASP A 81 1.45 -9.74 10.48
C ASP A 81 0.43 -8.73 9.92
N HIS A 82 0.75 -8.06 8.80
CA HIS A 82 -0.10 -7.04 8.20
C HIS A 82 -0.48 -7.37 6.75
N PRO A 83 -1.66 -6.95 6.27
CA PRO A 83 -1.96 -6.98 4.84
C PRO A 83 -1.03 -6.03 4.08
N VAL A 84 -0.33 -6.56 3.07
CA VAL A 84 0.66 -5.80 2.30
C VAL A 84 0.35 -5.79 0.82
N LEU A 85 0.52 -4.62 0.20
CA LEU A 85 0.56 -4.44 -1.26
C LEU A 85 1.91 -3.88 -1.66
N VAL A 86 2.61 -4.57 -2.56
CA VAL A 86 3.82 -4.06 -3.20
C VAL A 86 3.46 -3.37 -4.51
N ILE A 87 3.83 -2.10 -4.66
CA ILE A 87 3.72 -1.34 -5.89
C ILE A 87 5.10 -1.24 -6.53
N SER A 88 5.26 -1.87 -7.69
CA SER A 88 6.48 -1.80 -8.49
C SER A 88 6.20 -2.16 -9.94
N ASP A 89 6.80 -1.44 -10.90
CA ASP A 89 6.67 -1.78 -12.32
C ASP A 89 7.39 -3.10 -12.66
N GLU A 90 8.43 -3.45 -11.91
CA GLU A 90 9.17 -4.68 -12.09
C GLU A 90 9.80 -5.15 -10.78
N LEU A 91 9.56 -6.43 -10.45
CA LEU A 91 10.21 -7.14 -9.36
C LEU A 91 11.17 -8.17 -9.94
N LEU A 92 12.38 -8.23 -9.39
CA LEU A 92 13.38 -9.23 -9.77
C LEU A 92 12.96 -10.62 -9.28
N PHE A 93 13.57 -11.67 -9.85
CA PHE A 93 13.20 -13.06 -9.54
C PHE A 93 13.29 -13.38 -8.05
N SER A 94 14.36 -12.96 -7.37
CA SER A 94 14.57 -13.18 -5.93
C SER A 94 13.46 -12.53 -5.10
N ASP A 95 13.11 -11.29 -5.41
CA ASP A 95 12.03 -10.54 -4.77
C ASP A 95 10.67 -11.23 -4.96
N ARG A 96 10.34 -11.65 -6.19
CA ARG A 96 9.09 -12.37 -6.47
C ARG A 96 8.99 -13.68 -5.70
N LEU A 97 10.08 -14.45 -5.64
CA LEU A 97 10.11 -15.71 -4.93
C LEU A 97 9.88 -15.51 -3.43
N VAL A 98 10.51 -14.49 -2.83
CA VAL A 98 10.33 -14.14 -1.42
C VAL A 98 8.88 -13.78 -1.12
N LEU A 99 8.28 -12.88 -1.92
CA LEU A 99 6.89 -12.44 -1.74
C LEU A 99 5.90 -13.61 -1.91
N LEU A 100 6.16 -14.52 -2.86
CA LEU A 100 5.38 -15.73 -3.05
C LEU A 100 5.47 -16.66 -1.84
N CYS A 101 6.68 -16.94 -1.35
CA CYS A 101 6.91 -17.83 -0.21
C CYS A 101 6.32 -17.30 1.11
N TRP A 102 6.04 -16.00 1.22
CA TRP A 102 5.51 -15.36 2.41
C TRP A 102 4.01 -15.10 2.35
N GLY A 103 3.28 -15.93 1.61
CA GLY A 103 1.81 -15.89 1.56
C GLY A 103 1.25 -15.20 0.31
N ASP A 104 1.98 -15.26 -0.82
CA ASP A 104 1.56 -14.68 -2.10
C ASP A 104 1.21 -13.18 -1.98
N ILE A 105 2.14 -12.41 -1.43
CA ILE A 105 1.95 -10.97 -1.17
C ILE A 105 1.56 -10.25 -2.48
N ALA A 106 0.44 -9.53 -2.43
CA ALA A 106 -0.13 -8.87 -3.59
C ALA A 106 0.83 -7.83 -4.19
N CYS A 107 0.88 -7.79 -5.53
CA CYS A 107 1.72 -6.87 -6.28
C CYS A 107 0.90 -6.11 -7.33
N ALA A 108 1.14 -4.80 -7.45
CA ALA A 108 0.53 -3.94 -8.46
C ALA A 108 1.61 -3.15 -9.24
N PRO A 109 1.48 -2.97 -10.56
CA PRO A 109 2.40 -2.13 -11.31
C PRO A 109 2.09 -0.64 -11.08
N TYR A 110 3.10 0.23 -11.08
CA TYR A 110 2.90 1.66 -10.88
C TYR A 110 2.07 2.30 -12.00
N ARG A 111 2.09 1.73 -13.21
CA ARG A 111 1.18 2.11 -14.31
C ARG A 111 -0.31 2.09 -13.95
N GLU A 112 -0.71 1.26 -12.98
CA GLU A 112 -2.09 1.26 -12.45
C GLU A 112 -2.41 2.60 -11.76
N ILE A 113 -1.46 3.09 -10.95
CA ILE A 113 -1.54 4.37 -10.24
C ILE A 113 -1.60 5.53 -11.24
N GLN A 114 -0.75 5.48 -12.27
CA GLN A 114 -0.74 6.49 -13.33
C GLN A 114 -2.11 6.58 -14.04
N THR A 115 -2.74 5.44 -14.32
CA THR A 115 -4.07 5.39 -14.94
C THR A 115 -5.12 6.08 -14.07
N ILE A 116 -5.08 5.86 -12.75
CA ILE A 116 -6.00 6.50 -11.81
C ILE A 116 -5.75 8.00 -11.73
N ILE A 117 -4.49 8.43 -11.67
CA ILE A 117 -4.11 9.86 -11.66
C ILE A 117 -4.58 10.56 -12.93
N SER A 118 -4.38 9.97 -14.10
CA SER A 118 -4.87 10.54 -15.36
C SER A 118 -6.40 10.66 -15.37
N GLY A 119 -7.10 9.70 -14.79
CA GLY A 119 -8.56 9.77 -14.59
C GLY A 119 -8.95 10.94 -13.68
N LEU A 120 -8.30 11.05 -12.52
CA LEU A 120 -8.53 12.13 -11.55
C LEU A 120 -8.28 13.52 -12.16
N GLN A 121 -7.19 13.69 -12.91
CA GLN A 121 -6.87 14.94 -13.59
C GLN A 121 -7.89 15.30 -14.67
N LYS A 122 -8.43 14.30 -15.38
CA LYS A 122 -9.36 14.53 -16.49
C LYS A 122 -10.79 14.78 -16.04
N TYR A 123 -11.25 14.08 -15.00
CA TYR A 123 -12.66 14.06 -14.59
C TYR A 123 -12.92 14.70 -13.22
N GLY A 124 -11.87 15.04 -12.46
CA GLY A 124 -11.98 15.60 -11.11
C GLY A 124 -12.40 14.60 -10.03
N HIS A 125 -12.66 13.34 -10.41
CA HIS A 125 -13.04 12.26 -9.51
C HIS A 125 -12.37 10.94 -9.93
N CYS A 126 -12.33 9.99 -9.01
CA CYS A 126 -11.81 8.65 -9.27
C CYS A 126 -12.59 7.99 -10.43
N PRO A 127 -11.90 7.33 -11.38
CA PRO A 127 -12.59 6.61 -12.45
C PRO A 127 -13.43 5.47 -11.85
N TYR A 128 -14.72 5.43 -12.20
CA TYR A 128 -15.63 4.37 -11.77
C TYR A 128 -15.99 3.45 -12.95
N PRO A 129 -16.01 2.12 -12.77
CA PRO A 129 -15.61 1.40 -11.56
C PRO A 129 -14.09 1.42 -11.34
N LEU A 130 -13.68 1.48 -10.08
CA LEU A 130 -12.27 1.34 -9.71
C LEU A 130 -11.82 -0.09 -10.05
N LYS A 131 -10.87 -0.21 -10.98
CA LYS A 131 -10.30 -1.48 -11.43
C LYS A 131 -8.82 -1.55 -11.06
N GLY A 132 -8.35 -2.76 -10.83
CA GLY A 132 -6.93 -3.04 -10.59
C GLY A 132 -6.67 -3.65 -9.22
N THR A 133 -5.41 -4.01 -8.97
CA THR A 133 -4.98 -4.68 -7.73
C THR A 133 -5.07 -3.73 -6.54
N LEU A 134 -4.74 -2.44 -6.69
CA LEU A 134 -4.87 -1.46 -5.60
C LEU A 134 -6.32 -1.30 -5.18
N ALA A 135 -7.23 -1.17 -6.16
CA ALA A 135 -8.66 -1.05 -5.89
C ALA A 135 -9.20 -2.27 -5.14
N LYS A 136 -8.85 -3.48 -5.58
CA LYS A 136 -9.23 -4.72 -4.89
C LYS A 136 -8.66 -4.75 -3.48
N PHE A 137 -7.37 -4.49 -3.32
CA PHE A 137 -6.68 -4.49 -2.03
C PHE A 137 -7.33 -3.55 -1.01
N LEU A 138 -7.69 -2.34 -1.43
CA LEU A 138 -8.36 -1.36 -0.57
C LEU A 138 -9.86 -1.66 -0.33
N SER A 139 -10.47 -2.49 -1.18
CA SER A 139 -11.91 -2.80 -1.11
C SER A 139 -12.23 -3.99 -0.22
N VAL A 140 -11.30 -4.90 0.08
CA VAL A 140 -11.57 -6.13 0.87
C VAL A 140 -12.10 -5.75 2.26
N PRO A 141 -13.40 -5.94 2.56
CA PRO A 141 -13.87 -6.01 3.94
C PRO A 141 -13.49 -7.40 4.47
N GLU A 142 -13.15 -7.50 5.76
CA GLU A 142 -13.07 -8.82 6.40
C GLU A 142 -14.39 -9.58 6.31
#